data_AF-A0AAJ4NR49-F1
#
_entry.id   AF-A0AAJ4NR49-F1
#
_cell.length_a   1.000
_cell.length_b   1.000
_cell.length_c   1.000
_cell.angle_alpha   90.00
_cell.angle_beta   90.00
_cell.angle_gamma   90.00
#
_symmetry.space_group_name_H-M   'P 1'
#
loop_
_entity.id
_entity.type
_entity.pdbx_description
1 polymer ?
#
loop_
_entity_poly.entity_id
_entity_poly.type
_entity_poly.pdbx_seq_one_letter_code
_entity_poly.pdbx_strand_id
1 'polypeptide(L)'
;MMLRIILSLFLPILVFANNPICDGNTYEINQCLKTQMQTYDKKLDSLKGSNIKNFKRYRDNICSNISSAYNGGTYESIKYGNCIISLDRWFLEEIKV
;
A
#
# COMPACT_ATOMS: atom_id res chain seq x y z
N MET A 1 -31.32 -28.75 -5.16
CA MET A 1 -30.56 -27.97 -4.16
C MET A 1 -29.07 -28.29 -4.25
N MET A 2 -28.42 -28.11 -5.41
CA MET A 2 -26.96 -28.36 -5.57
C MET A 2 -26.27 -27.35 -6.51
N LEU A 3 -27.01 -26.40 -7.09
CA LEU A 3 -26.46 -25.45 -8.06
C LEU A 3 -25.87 -24.17 -7.41
N ARG A 4 -26.12 -23.95 -6.11
CA ARG A 4 -25.65 -22.73 -5.41
C ARG A 4 -24.25 -22.83 -4.83
N ILE A 5 -23.68 -24.03 -4.70
CA ILE A 5 -22.37 -24.24 -4.06
C ILE A 5 -21.21 -24.11 -5.06
N ILE A 6 -21.47 -24.30 -6.36
CA ILE A 6 -20.42 -24.20 -7.39
C ILE A 6 -20.09 -22.73 -7.73
N LEU A 7 -21.02 -21.79 -7.50
CA LEU A 7 -20.80 -20.37 -7.82
C LEU A 7 -19.86 -19.65 -6.86
N SER A 8 -19.63 -20.17 -5.64
CA SER A 8 -18.70 -19.59 -4.67
C SER A 8 -17.24 -20.00 -4.89
N LEU A 9 -16.97 -20.97 -5.78
CA LEU A 9 -15.62 -21.41 -6.14
C LEU A 9 -14.96 -20.53 -7.22
N PHE A 10 -15.72 -19.61 -7.83
CA PHE A 10 -15.22 -18.60 -8.77
C PHE A 10 -15.08 -17.22 -8.12
N LEU A 11 -15.01 -17.14 -6.79
CA LEU A 11 -14.48 -15.93 -6.17
C LEU A 11 -13.03 -15.80 -6.62
N PRO A 12 -12.68 -14.73 -7.35
CA PRO A 12 -11.36 -14.63 -7.94
C PRO A 12 -10.34 -14.53 -6.79
N ILE A 13 -9.55 -15.59 -6.65
CA ILE A 13 -8.28 -15.56 -5.95
C ILE A 13 -7.32 -14.73 -6.82
N LEU A 14 -7.60 -13.43 -6.97
CA LEU A 14 -6.83 -12.48 -7.79
C LEU A 14 -6.30 -11.29 -6.97
N VAL A 15 -6.29 -11.37 -5.64
CA VAL A 15 -5.97 -10.18 -4.83
C VAL A 15 -4.50 -10.12 -4.37
N PHE A 16 -3.68 -11.13 -4.69
CA PHE A 16 -2.30 -11.16 -4.19
C PHE A 16 -1.30 -11.73 -5.22
N ALA A 17 -1.17 -11.07 -6.37
CA ALA A 17 0.01 -11.24 -7.22
C ALA A 17 0.19 -9.99 -8.09
N ASN A 18 1.32 -9.31 -7.92
CA ASN A 18 1.73 -8.06 -8.59
C ASN A 18 1.01 -6.81 -8.09
N ASN A 19 1.56 -6.16 -7.05
CA ASN A 19 1.30 -4.73 -6.89
C ASN A 19 1.65 -4.04 -8.21
N PRO A 20 0.74 -3.23 -8.77
CA PRO A 20 1.02 -2.55 -10.02
C PRO A 20 2.28 -1.70 -9.85
N ILE A 21 3.23 -1.84 -10.77
CA ILE A 21 4.31 -0.87 -10.89
C ILE A 21 3.65 0.44 -11.30
N CYS A 22 3.83 1.51 -10.52
CA CYS A 22 3.33 2.82 -10.90
C CYS A 22 4.23 3.39 -11.99
N ASP A 23 3.71 3.45 -13.21
CA ASP A 23 4.40 3.91 -14.40
C ASP A 23 3.52 4.90 -15.18
N GLY A 24 4.10 5.56 -16.18
CA GLY A 24 3.44 6.56 -17.02
C GLY A 24 3.91 7.98 -16.72
N ASN A 25 3.07 8.95 -17.04
CA ASN A 25 3.36 10.35 -16.75
C ASN A 25 3.22 10.65 -15.24
N THR A 26 3.67 11.84 -14.83
CA THR A 26 3.62 12.28 -13.42
C THR A 26 2.23 12.16 -12.79
N TYR A 27 1.17 12.51 -13.53
CA TYR A 27 -0.20 12.44 -13.01
C TYR A 27 -0.62 10.98 -12.79
N GLU A 28 -0.36 10.11 -13.76
CA GLU A 28 -0.67 8.67 -13.70
C GLU A 28 0.07 7.99 -12.54
N ILE A 29 1.36 8.28 -12.38
CA ILE A 29 2.18 7.78 -11.27
C ILE A 29 1.58 8.22 -9.93
N ASN A 30 1.24 9.51 -9.77
CA ASN A 30 0.69 10.02 -8.52
C ASN A 30 -0.68 9.41 -8.18
N GLN A 31 -1.55 9.20 -9.17
CA GLN A 31 -2.85 8.54 -8.94
C GLN A 31 -2.67 7.06 -8.55
N CYS A 32 -1.74 6.37 -9.20
CA CYS A 32 -1.39 4.99 -8.85
C CYS A 32 -0.86 4.90 -7.41
N LEU A 33 0.12 5.73 -7.05
CA LEU A 33 0.71 5.76 -5.70
C LEU A 33 -0.36 6.06 -4.64
N LYS A 34 -1.20 7.07 -4.88
CA LYS A 34 -2.32 7.41 -3.99
C LYS A 34 -3.25 6.22 -3.76
N THR A 35 -3.62 5.52 -4.82
CA THR A 35 -4.53 4.36 -4.76
C THR A 35 -3.90 3.21 -3.97
N GLN A 36 -2.62 2.92 -4.20
CA GLN A 36 -1.91 1.87 -3.46
C GLN A 36 -1.75 2.22 -1.99
N MET A 37 -1.35 3.45 -1.66
CA MET A 37 -1.24 3.92 -0.28
C MET A 37 -2.59 3.78 0.44
N GLN A 38 -3.69 4.22 -0.18
CA GLN A 38 -5.04 4.06 0.40
C GLN A 38 -5.44 2.59 0.61
N THR A 39 -5.01 1.71 -0.29
CA THR A 39 -5.29 0.27 -0.18
C THR A 39 -4.55 -0.34 1.01
N TYR A 40 -3.27 -0.05 1.14
CA TYR A 40 -2.44 -0.49 2.25
C TYR A 40 -2.90 0.09 3.59
N ASP A 41 -3.22 1.38 3.62
CA ASP A 41 -3.67 2.07 4.83
C ASP A 41 -4.96 1.44 5.39
N LYS A 42 -5.92 1.10 4.50
CA LYS A 42 -7.14 0.37 4.85
C LYS A 42 -6.86 -1.04 5.39
N LYS A 43 -5.94 -1.78 4.77
CA LYS A 43 -5.52 -3.10 5.26
C LYS A 43 -4.93 -2.98 6.67
N LEU A 44 -4.05 -2.02 6.90
CA LEU A 44 -3.47 -1.76 8.21
C LEU A 44 -4.52 -1.37 9.25
N ASP A 45 -5.48 -0.50 8.90
CA ASP A 45 -6.55 -0.08 9.80
C ASP A 45 -7.48 -1.24 10.21
N SER A 46 -7.62 -2.26 9.36
CA SER A 46 -8.38 -3.46 9.68
C SER A 46 -7.77 -4.31 10.81
N LEU A 47 -6.46 -4.16 11.08
CA LEU A 47 -5.70 -5.00 12.01
C LEU A 47 -5.80 -4.61 13.49
N LYS A 48 -6.67 -3.65 13.84
CA LYS A 48 -7.04 -3.20 15.20
C LYS A 48 -5.92 -3.39 16.27
N GLY A 49 -5.13 -2.35 16.52
CA GLY A 49 -4.19 -2.38 17.65
C GLY A 49 -3.35 -1.10 17.77
N SER A 50 -2.93 -0.76 18.99
CA SER A 50 -2.05 0.40 19.27
C SER A 50 -0.72 0.34 18.50
N ASN A 51 -0.24 -0.87 18.19
CA ASN A 51 0.97 -1.11 17.41
C ASN A 51 0.88 -0.57 15.98
N ILE A 52 -0.30 -0.61 15.34
CA ILE A 52 -0.49 -0.08 13.98
C ILE A 52 -0.28 1.44 13.95
N LYS A 53 -0.81 2.15 14.96
CA LYS A 53 -0.63 3.61 15.06
C LYS A 53 0.83 4.00 15.23
N ASN A 54 1.58 3.23 16.03
CA ASN A 54 3.00 3.45 16.23
C ASN A 54 3.80 3.15 14.95
N PHE A 55 3.48 2.06 14.26
CA PHE A 55 4.07 1.72 12.97
C PHE A 55 3.83 2.82 11.93
N LYS A 56 2.58 3.28 11.74
CA LYS A 56 2.26 4.35 10.78
C LYS A 56 3.06 5.63 11.07
N ARG A 57 3.16 6.03 12.35
CA ARG A 57 3.99 7.19 12.74
C ARG A 57 5.47 6.99 12.40
N TYR A 58 6.03 5.82 12.72
CA TYR A 58 7.42 5.50 12.43
C TYR A 58 7.71 5.51 10.93
N ARG A 59 6.83 4.86 10.16
CA ARG A 59 6.84 4.84 8.70
C ARG A 59 6.82 6.24 8.10
N ASP A 60 5.89 7.09 8.53
CA ASP A 60 5.76 8.46 8.00
C ASP A 60 7.02 9.29 8.26
N ASN A 61 7.62 9.17 9.45
CA ASN A 61 8.88 9.84 9.79
C ASN A 61 10.04 9.41 8.88
N ILE A 62 10.21 8.09 8.65
CA ILE A 62 11.27 7.58 7.77
C ILE A 62 11.04 8.02 6.34
N CYS A 63 9.82 7.87 5.84
CA CYS A 63 9.53 8.20 4.45
C CYS A 63 9.65 9.70 4.17
N SER A 64 9.26 10.55 5.12
CA SER A 64 9.48 12.00 5.04
C SER A 64 10.97 12.35 5.05
N ASN A 65 11.77 11.72 5.91
CA ASN A 65 13.21 11.95 5.95
C ASN A 65 13.87 11.55 4.61
N ILE A 66 13.61 10.33 4.12
CA ILE A 66 14.15 9.84 2.85
C ILE A 66 13.72 10.73 1.68
N SER A 67 12.44 11.13 1.63
CA SER A 67 11.92 11.92 0.52
C SER A 67 12.47 13.36 0.52
N SER A 68 12.74 13.93 1.69
CA SER A 68 13.22 15.32 1.83
C SER A 68 14.58 15.56 1.18
N ALA A 69 15.39 14.51 0.98
CA ALA A 69 16.67 14.59 0.26
C ALA A 69 16.53 15.07 -1.20
N TYR A 70 15.31 15.07 -1.74
CA TYR A 70 15.00 15.43 -3.12
C TYR A 70 14.44 16.85 -3.30
N ASN A 71 14.47 17.69 -2.26
CA ASN A 71 14.21 19.14 -2.31
C ASN A 71 12.87 19.55 -2.94
N GLY A 72 11.75 18.91 -2.60
CA GLY A 72 10.41 19.35 -3.03
C GLY A 72 9.86 18.68 -4.28
N GLY A 73 8.61 19.03 -4.57
CA GLY A 73 7.95 18.76 -5.84
C GLY A 73 7.58 17.29 -6.09
N THR A 74 7.44 16.97 -7.38
CA THR A 74 6.96 15.66 -7.83
C THR A 74 7.88 14.52 -7.43
N TYR A 75 9.20 14.69 -7.53
CA TYR A 75 10.13 13.60 -7.26
C TYR A 75 10.17 13.22 -5.78
N GLU A 76 10.17 14.22 -4.88
CA GLU A 76 9.98 13.99 -3.44
C GLU A 76 8.67 13.23 -3.16
N SER A 77 7.56 13.70 -3.73
CA SER A 77 6.24 13.07 -3.53
C SER A 77 6.21 11.60 -3.98
N ILE A 78 6.83 11.31 -5.12
CA ILE A 78 6.97 9.93 -5.64
C ILE A 78 7.82 9.08 -4.72
N LYS A 79 8.93 9.61 -4.19
CA LYS A 79 9.82 8.88 -3.27
C LYS A 79 9.12 8.60 -1.94
N TYR A 80 8.37 9.57 -1.42
CA TYR A 80 7.53 9.40 -0.25
C TYR A 80 6.52 8.27 -0.46
N GLY A 81 5.71 8.33 -1.53
CA GLY A 81 4.67 7.34 -1.81
C GLY A 81 5.24 5.91 -1.97
N ASN A 82 6.34 5.76 -2.71
CA ASN A 82 7.01 4.47 -2.86
C ASN A 82 7.54 3.91 -1.53
N CYS A 83 8.07 4.77 -0.66
CA CYS A 83 8.52 4.36 0.67
C CYS A 83 7.36 3.84 1.52
N ILE A 84 6.24 4.58 1.56
CA ILE A 84 5.04 4.18 2.31
C ILE A 84 4.56 2.79 1.86
N ILE A 85 4.38 2.59 0.55
CA ILE A 85 3.92 1.32 -0.02
C ILE A 85 4.88 0.18 0.32
N SER A 86 6.19 0.43 0.26
CA SER A 86 7.19 -0.61 0.53
C SER A 86 7.19 -1.04 1.99
N LEU A 87 7.12 -0.09 2.92
CA LEU A 87 7.07 -0.38 4.35
C LEU A 87 5.74 -1.02 4.76
N ASP A 88 4.61 -0.55 4.23
CA ASP A 88 3.29 -1.14 4.53
C ASP A 88 3.19 -2.58 4.07
N ARG A 89 3.69 -2.86 2.85
CA ARG A 89 3.77 -4.22 2.31
C ARG A 89 4.65 -5.11 3.19
N TRP A 90 5.87 -4.67 3.48
CA TRP A 90 6.78 -5.41 4.34
C TRP A 90 6.15 -5.72 5.69
N PHE A 91 5.52 -4.72 6.32
CA PHE A 91 4.89 -4.92 7.63
C PHE A 91 3.76 -5.94 7.58
N LEU A 92 2.91 -5.90 6.55
CA LEU A 92 1.83 -6.89 6.35
C LEU A 92 2.40 -8.31 6.12
N GLU A 93 3.49 -8.43 5.35
CA GLU A 93 4.19 -9.70 5.14
C GLU A 93 4.76 -10.26 6.45
N GLU A 94 5.38 -9.44 7.29
CA GLU A 94 5.95 -9.85 8.58
C GLU A 94 4.91 -10.37 9.57
N ILE A 95 3.74 -9.73 9.62
CA ILE A 95 2.64 -10.17 10.47
C ILE A 95 1.80 -11.30 9.83
N LYS A 96 2.18 -11.76 8.65
CA LYS A 96 1.54 -12.84 7.87
C LYS A 96 0.07 -12.59 7.53
N VAL A 97 -0.26 -11.36 7.11
CA VAL A 97 -1.60 -10.96 6.63
C VAL A 97 -1.61 -10.67 5.14
#